data_AF-A0A3M5FFS7-F1
#
_entry.id   AF-A0A3M5FFS7-F1
#
_cell.length_a   1.000
_cell.length_b   1.000
_cell.length_c   1.000
_cell.angle_alpha   90.00
_cell.angle_beta   90.00
_cell.angle_gamma   90.00
#
_symmetry.space_group_name_H-M   'P 1'
#
loop_
_entity.id
_entity.type
_entity.pdbx_description
1 polymer ?
#
loop_
_entity_poly.entity_id
_entity_poly.type
_entity_poly.pdbx_seq_one_letter_code
_entity_poly.pdbx_strand_id
1 'polypeptide(L)'
;MNFPTQTHAIHFDTAELQRLGFRNRPDAILPPPSLPELVYQLGRQLQTSLEAERILTLFFQGVQRFLPLSGLAYRHIESDLNLRLGEMSSDSATFHLRHEGKCIGDAGVSRRQAI
;
A
#
# COMPACT_ATOMS: atom_id res chain seq x y z
N MET A 1 -4.09 30.07 -23.44
CA MET A 1 -5.27 29.39 -22.88
C MET A 1 -4.80 28.61 -21.68
N ASN A 2 -5.21 29.00 -20.46
CA ASN A 2 -4.79 28.36 -19.20
C ASN A 2 -6.05 27.97 -18.43
N PHE A 3 -6.31 26.68 -18.25
CA PHE A 3 -7.40 26.18 -17.42
C PHE A 3 -6.87 25.99 -15.99
N PRO A 4 -7.41 26.64 -14.95
CA PRO A 4 -7.02 26.35 -13.58
C PRO A 4 -7.75 25.11 -13.06
N THR A 5 -6.99 24.07 -12.72
CA THR A 5 -7.47 22.86 -12.06
C THR A 5 -7.92 23.20 -10.63
N GLN A 6 -9.23 23.25 -10.42
CA GLN A 6 -9.85 23.54 -9.13
C GLN A 6 -9.60 22.36 -8.16
N THR A 7 -8.55 22.47 -7.35
CA THR A 7 -8.27 21.51 -6.27
C THR A 7 -9.22 21.82 -5.12
N HIS A 8 -10.27 21.03 -4.97
CA HIS A 8 -11.11 21.03 -3.77
C HIS A 8 -10.31 20.47 -2.58
N ALA A 9 -9.48 21.31 -1.96
CA ALA A 9 -8.92 21.00 -0.66
C ALA A 9 -10.03 21.15 0.38
N ILE A 10 -10.52 20.02 0.90
CA ILE A 10 -11.40 20.04 2.07
C ILE A 10 -10.54 20.50 3.26
N HIS A 11 -10.56 21.81 3.54
CA HIS A 11 -9.92 22.39 4.71
C HIS A 11 -10.78 22.05 5.93
N PHE A 12 -10.39 21.02 6.67
CA PHE A 12 -10.95 20.76 7.99
C PHE A 12 -10.37 21.79 8.96
N ASP A 13 -11.18 22.78 9.31
CA ASP A 13 -10.79 23.78 10.29
C ASP A 13 -10.66 23.12 11.67
N THR A 14 -9.42 22.99 12.11
CA THR A 14 -9.09 22.37 13.39
C THR A 14 -9.68 23.11 14.59
N ALA A 15 -10.01 24.40 14.46
CA ALA A 15 -10.63 25.18 15.54
C ALA A 15 -12.12 24.85 15.72
N GLU A 16 -12.84 24.59 14.63
CA GLU A 16 -14.23 24.12 14.65
C GLU A 16 -14.34 22.74 15.32
N LEU A 17 -13.44 21.82 14.97
CA LEU A 17 -13.40 20.47 15.55
C LEU A 17 -13.15 20.49 17.07
N GLN A 18 -12.26 21.37 17.54
CA GLN A 18 -11.99 21.53 18.96
C GLN A 18 -13.19 22.10 19.73
N ARG A 19 -13.93 23.06 19.14
CA ARG A 19 -15.16 23.62 19.73
C ARG A 19 -16.29 22.60 19.84
N LEU A 20 -16.37 21.66 18.89
CA LEU A 20 -17.33 20.56 18.89
C LEU A 20 -16.97 19.41 19.85
N GLY A 21 -15.88 19.53 20.62
CA GLY A 21 -15.49 18.55 21.64
C GLY A 21 -14.62 17.40 21.13
N PHE A 22 -14.19 17.43 19.86
CA PHE A 22 -13.18 16.51 19.35
C PHE A 22 -11.80 16.95 19.85
N ARG A 23 -11.46 16.56 21.08
CA ARG A 23 -10.07 16.63 21.56
C ARG A 23 -9.23 15.70 20.70
N ASN A 24 -8.22 16.25 20.02
CA ASN A 24 -7.11 15.47 19.47
C ASN A 24 -6.57 14.60 20.61
N ARG A 25 -6.90 13.30 20.59
CA ARG A 25 -6.29 12.30 21.44
C ARG A 25 -5.08 11.81 20.66
N PRO A 26 -3.86 12.28 20.96
CA PRO A 26 -2.66 11.83 20.23
C PRO A 26 -2.45 10.30 20.34
N ASP A 27 -3.06 9.67 21.34
CA ASP A 27 -3.10 8.22 21.57
C ASP A 27 -4.34 7.50 21.00
N ALA A 28 -5.13 8.15 20.15
CA ALA A 28 -6.17 7.44 19.43
C ALA A 28 -5.52 6.50 18.41
N ILE A 29 -5.38 5.23 18.78
CA ILE A 29 -5.13 4.14 17.84
C ILE A 29 -6.26 4.22 16.82
N LEU A 30 -5.96 4.79 15.66
CA LEU A 30 -6.93 4.85 14.57
C LEU A 30 -7.33 3.40 14.26
N PRO A 31 -8.64 3.10 14.16
CA PRO A 31 -9.08 1.78 13.76
C PRO A 31 -8.36 1.42 12.45
N PRO A 32 -7.96 0.14 12.28
CA PRO A 32 -7.41 -0.30 11.01
C PRO A 32 -8.40 0.09 9.91
N PRO A 33 -7.93 0.65 8.78
CA PRO A 33 -8.79 1.04 7.69
C PRO A 33 -9.59 -0.19 7.26
N SER A 34 -10.77 0.05 6.71
CA SER A 34 -11.47 -0.98 5.95
C SER A 34 -10.70 -1.32 4.68
N LEU A 35 -10.98 -2.48 4.08
CA LEU A 35 -10.33 -2.88 2.83
C LEU A 35 -10.52 -1.84 1.70
N PRO A 36 -11.72 -1.26 1.48
CA PRO A 36 -11.88 -0.19 0.49
C PRO A 36 -11.03 1.05 0.77
N GLU A 37 -10.91 1.45 2.04
CA GLU A 37 -10.08 2.58 2.44
C GLU A 37 -8.60 2.30 2.21
N LEU A 38 -8.13 1.08 2.51
CA LEU A 38 -6.76 0.68 2.20
C LEU A 38 -6.51 0.72 0.69
N VAL A 39 -7.40 0.15 -0.12
CA VAL A 39 -7.28 0.16 -1.59
C VAL A 39 -7.20 1.59 -2.12
N TYR A 40 -8.04 2.49 -1.60
CA TYR A 40 -8.02 3.90 -1.98
C TYR A 40 -6.71 4.60 -1.55
N GLN A 41 -6.25 4.37 -0.32
CA GLN A 41 -5.02 4.95 0.21
C GLN A 41 -3.78 4.46 -0.56
N LEU A 42 -3.66 3.15 -0.77
CA LEU A 42 -2.60 2.55 -1.58
C LEU A 42 -2.66 3.09 -3.01
N GLY A 43 -3.84 3.16 -3.63
CA GLY A 43 -4.01 3.72 -4.97
C GLY A 43 -3.43 5.14 -5.09
N ARG A 44 -3.71 6.02 -4.13
CA ARG A 44 -3.13 7.39 -4.14
C ARG A 44 -1.62 7.42 -3.91
N GLN A 45 -1.10 6.58 -3.02
CA GLN A 45 0.33 6.54 -2.72
C GLN A 45 1.16 5.95 -3.87
N LEU A 46 0.60 4.96 -4.58
CA LEU A 46 1.25 4.31 -5.71
C LEU A 46 1.33 5.23 -6.93
N GLN A 47 0.32 6.09 -7.15
CA GLN A 47 0.30 7.04 -8.28
C GLN A 47 1.44 8.05 -8.27
N THR A 48 2.02 8.36 -7.11
CA THR A 48 3.13 9.34 -6.97
C THR A 48 4.49 8.67 -6.75
N SER A 49 4.53 7.34 -6.66
CA SER A 49 5.77 6.60 -6.44
C SER A 49 6.33 6.13 -7.78
N LEU A 50 7.58 6.49 -8.09
CA LEU A 50 8.28 6.05 -9.29
C LEU A 50 9.17 4.81 -9.05
N GLU A 51 9.40 4.45 -7.79
CA GLU A 51 10.30 3.35 -7.43
C GLU A 51 9.51 2.08 -7.11
N ALA A 52 9.78 1.01 -7.85
CA ALA A 52 9.12 -0.29 -7.68
C ALA A 52 9.30 -0.84 -6.25
N GLU A 53 10.48 -0.66 -5.65
CA GLU A 53 10.74 -1.07 -4.26
C GLU A 53 9.83 -0.36 -3.27
N ARG A 54 9.66 0.96 -3.43
CA ARG A 54 8.80 1.76 -2.56
C ARG A 54 7.34 1.35 -2.69
N ILE A 55 6.88 1.13 -3.94
CA ILE A 55 5.55 0.63 -4.26
C ILE A 55 5.27 -0.71 -3.56
N LEU A 56 6.17 -1.68 -3.73
CA LEU A 56 6.00 -3.03 -3.20
C LEU A 56 6.06 -3.04 -1.67
N THR A 57 6.89 -2.17 -1.09
CA THR A 57 6.95 -1.98 0.37
C THR A 57 5.64 -1.44 0.94
N LEU A 58 5.09 -0.38 0.34
CA LEU A 58 3.81 0.19 0.77
C LEU A 58 2.66 -0.80 0.61
N PHE A 59 2.62 -1.51 -0.52
CA PHE A 59 1.66 -2.58 -0.76
C PHE A 59 1.76 -3.68 0.30
N PHE A 60 2.96 -4.21 0.56
CA PHE A 60 3.19 -5.26 1.53
C PHE A 60 2.72 -4.87 2.93
N GLN A 61 3.14 -3.69 3.41
CA GLN A 61 2.74 -3.15 4.71
C GLN A 61 1.23 -2.93 4.80
N GLY A 62 0.61 -2.48 3.71
CA GLY A 62 -0.84 -2.31 3.64
C GLY A 62 -1.58 -3.64 3.79
N VAL A 63 -1.22 -4.63 2.99
CA VAL A 63 -1.89 -5.94 2.99
C VAL A 63 -1.68 -6.70 4.30
N GLN A 64 -0.52 -6.56 4.94
CA GLN A 64 -0.23 -7.19 6.25
C GLN A 64 -1.22 -6.79 7.36
N ARG A 65 -1.94 -5.67 7.20
CA ARG A 65 -2.97 -5.22 8.15
C ARG A 65 -4.23 -6.09 8.09
N PHE A 66 -4.41 -6.87 7.02
CA PHE A 66 -5.61 -7.69 6.78
C PHE A 66 -5.30 -9.18 6.63
N LEU A 67 -4.12 -9.51 6.10
CA LEU A 67 -3.69 -10.88 5.87
C LEU A 67 -2.36 -11.14 6.60
N PRO A 68 -2.19 -12.30 7.24
CA PRO A 68 -0.94 -12.65 7.94
C PRO A 68 0.16 -13.07 6.94
N LEU A 69 0.52 -12.16 6.03
CA LEU A 69 1.63 -12.34 5.11
C LEU A 69 2.94 -12.23 5.89
N SER A 70 3.77 -13.26 5.79
CA SER A 70 5.13 -13.22 6.33
C SER A 70 6.10 -12.57 5.37
N GLY A 71 5.87 -12.70 4.05
CA GLY A 71 6.81 -12.19 3.05
C GLY A 71 6.20 -11.84 1.70
N LEU A 72 6.88 -10.95 0.99
CA LEU A 72 6.65 -10.60 -0.41
C LEU A 72 7.98 -10.66 -1.17
N ALA A 73 8.03 -11.39 -2.28
CA ALA A 73 9.11 -11.40 -3.23
C ALA A 73 8.63 -10.82 -4.55
N TYR A 74 9.48 -10.06 -5.23
CA TYR A 74 9.21 -9.57 -6.58
C TYR A 74 10.48 -9.69 -7.42
N ARG A 75 10.32 -10.16 -8.65
CA ARG A 75 11.41 -10.30 -9.61
C ARG A 75 11.02 -9.73 -10.96
N HIS A 76 11.83 -8.83 -11.49
CA HIS A 76 11.69 -8.32 -12.84
C HIS A 76 12.99 -8.54 -13.61
N ILE A 77 12.93 -9.46 -14.59
CA ILE A 77 14.10 -9.97 -15.30
C ILE A 77 14.76 -8.88 -16.16
N GLU A 78 13.97 -8.05 -16.86
CA GLU A 78 14.52 -7.05 -17.79
C GLU A 78 15.39 -6.00 -17.09
N SER A 79 15.11 -5.70 -15.82
CA SER A 79 15.83 -4.68 -15.05
C SER A 79 16.72 -5.27 -13.95
N ASP A 80 16.89 -6.60 -13.91
CA ASP A 80 17.57 -7.34 -12.83
C ASP A 80 17.10 -6.93 -11.42
N LEU A 81 15.83 -6.54 -11.29
CA LEU A 81 15.27 -6.12 -10.01
C LEU A 81 14.81 -7.36 -9.26
N ASN A 82 15.45 -7.63 -8.12
CA ASN A 82 15.07 -8.69 -7.20
C ASN A 82 14.85 -8.11 -5.81
N LEU A 83 13.61 -8.21 -5.33
CA LEU A 83 13.18 -7.62 -4.09
C LEU A 83 12.54 -8.67 -3.20
N ARG A 84 12.90 -8.67 -1.92
CA ARG A 84 12.38 -9.58 -0.90
C ARG A 84 12.10 -8.79 0.37
N LEU A 85 10.87 -8.82 0.83
CA LEU A 85 10.39 -8.14 2.03
C LEU A 85 9.86 -9.17 3.03
N GLY A 86 10.28 -9.05 4.30
CA GLY A 86 9.85 -9.96 5.35
C GLY A 86 10.45 -11.36 5.23
N GLU A 87 9.74 -12.34 5.81
CA GLU A 87 10.18 -13.72 5.96
C GLU A 87 9.52 -14.62 4.91
N MET A 88 10.32 -15.20 4.03
CA MET A 88 9.84 -16.16 3.05
C MET A 88 9.59 -17.50 3.71
N SER A 89 8.42 -18.09 3.48
CA SER A 89 8.03 -19.41 3.96
C SER A 89 7.74 -20.35 2.80
N SER A 90 7.67 -21.65 3.09
CA SER A 90 7.27 -22.68 2.14
C SER A 90 5.80 -22.57 1.73
N ASP A 91 4.94 -22.01 2.59
CA ASP A 91 3.54 -21.70 2.27
C ASP A 91 3.46 -20.40 1.47
N SER A 92 3.74 -20.52 0.17
CA SER A 92 3.84 -19.40 -0.75
C SER A 92 2.99 -19.59 -2.00
N ALA A 93 2.55 -18.46 -2.57
CA ALA A 93 1.86 -18.40 -3.84
C ALA A 93 2.60 -17.43 -4.76
N THR A 94 2.84 -17.86 -6.00
CA THR A 94 3.54 -17.07 -7.02
C THR A 94 2.57 -16.66 -8.12
N PHE A 95 2.69 -15.42 -8.57
CA PHE A 95 1.87 -14.78 -9.58
C PHE A 95 2.74 -14.17 -10.66
N HIS A 96 2.38 -14.41 -11.92
CA HIS A 96 2.99 -13.72 -13.05
C HIS A 96 2.22 -12.43 -13.32
N LEU A 97 2.89 -11.30 -13.18
CA LEU A 97 2.28 -10.00 -13.38
C LEU A 97 2.40 -9.60 -14.85
N ARG A 98 1.26 -9.31 -15.46
CA ARG A 98 1.15 -8.85 -16.85
C ARG A 98 0.32 -7.59 -16.93
N HIS A 99 0.77 -6.63 -17.74
CA HIS A 99 0.03 -5.42 -18.06
C HIS A 99 -0.01 -5.27 -19.58
N GLU A 100 -1.22 -5.19 -20.16
CA GLU A 100 -1.43 -5.09 -21.61
C GLU A 100 -0.67 -6.16 -22.42
N GLY A 101 -0.56 -7.37 -21.88
CA GLY A 101 0.18 -8.48 -22.49
C GLY A 101 1.70 -8.45 -22.27
N LYS A 102 2.27 -7.33 -21.79
CA LYS A 102 3.69 -7.25 -21.39
C LYS A 102 3.89 -7.88 -20.02
N CYS A 103 4.93 -8.71 -19.90
CA CYS A 103 5.39 -9.19 -18.59
C CYS A 103 6.00 -8.02 -17.81
N ILE A 104 5.48 -7.76 -16.62
CA ILE A 104 5.99 -6.74 -15.72
C ILE A 104 6.64 -7.36 -14.48
N GLY A 105 6.88 -8.67 -14.48
CA GLY A 105 7.60 -9.40 -13.43
C GLY A 105 6.80 -10.51 -12.76
N ASP A 106 7.43 -11.16 -11.80
CA ASP A 106 6.85 -12.22 -10.96
C ASP A 106 6.72 -11.68 -9.52
N ALA A 107 5.59 -11.97 -8.87
CA ALA A 107 5.39 -11.67 -7.46
C ALA A 107 5.10 -12.96 -6.68
N GLY A 108 5.81 -13.18 -5.57
CA GLY A 108 5.57 -14.28 -4.64
C GLY A 108 5.11 -13.74 -3.29
N VAL A 109 4.05 -14.29 -2.72
CA VAL A 109 3.63 -13.97 -1.35
C VAL A 109 3.76 -15.20 -0.48
N SER A 110 4.28 -15.03 0.73
CA SER A 110 4.39 -16.08 1.74
C SER A 110 3.49 -15.76 2.92
N ARG A 111 2.86 -16.78 3.48
CA ARG A 111 2.09 -16.66 4.72
C ARG A 111 2.91 -17.15 5.89
N ARG A 112 2.63 -16.60 7.07
CA ARG A 112 3.11 -17.17 8.31
C ARG A 112 2.34 -18.47 8.57
N GLN A 113 3.04 -19.61 8.57
CA GLN A 113 2.47 -20.84 9.11
C GLN A 113 2.31 -20.66 10.62
N ALA A 114 1.11 -20.95 11.14
CA ALA A 114 0.92 -21.10 12.58
C ALA A 114 1.64 -22.39 12.99
N ILE A 115 2.55 -22.27 13.96
CA ILE A 115 3.22 -23.40 14.62
C ILE A 115 2.25 -23.99 15.66
#